data_AF-A0A0K9YTH0-F1
#
_entry.id   AF-A0A0K9YTH0-F1
#
_cell.length_a   1.000
_cell.length_b   1.000
_cell.length_c   1.000
_cell.angle_alpha   90.00
_cell.angle_beta   90.00
_cell.angle_gamma   90.00
#
_symmetry.space_group_name_H-M   'P 1'
#
loop_
_entity.id
_entity.type
_entity.pdbx_description
1 polymer ?
#
loop_
_entity_poly.entity_id
_entity_poly.type
_entity_poly.pdbx_seq_one_letter_code
_entity_poly.pdbx_strand_id
1 'polypeptide(L)'
;MSSLIQKQGLTSEELQMLNSEMMKKHKSTGITWLLWFFTGGVGGHRFYLGRTGTAVAMLLTLGGLGIWSFIDLFLINSMVKETNEKIENDIIAEIRLLKNAKKNSAAAL
;
A
#
# COMPACT_ATOMS: atom_id res chain seq x y z
N MET A 1 -7.24 -10.28 7.24
CA MET A 1 -7.71 -11.65 6.88
C MET A 1 -8.73 -11.64 5.73
N SER A 2 -8.75 -10.56 4.94
CA SER A 2 -9.84 -10.22 4.00
C SER A 2 -9.46 -10.35 2.52
N SER A 3 -8.18 -10.58 2.17
CA SER A 3 -7.75 -10.67 0.77
C SER A 3 -8.03 -12.05 0.14
N LEU A 4 -8.00 -13.13 0.92
CA LEU A 4 -8.24 -14.50 0.41
C LEU A 4 -9.69 -14.70 -0.04
N ILE A 5 -10.66 -14.25 0.78
CA ILE A 5 -12.09 -14.27 0.42
C ILE A 5 -12.34 -13.39 -0.81
N GLN A 6 -11.58 -12.30 -0.93
CA GLN A 6 -11.72 -11.40 -2.07
C GLN A 6 -11.24 -12.02 -3.39
N LYS A 7 -10.16 -12.80 -3.35
CA LYS A 7 -9.58 -13.50 -4.51
C LYS A 7 -10.43 -14.67 -5.01
N GLN A 8 -11.19 -15.33 -4.13
CA GLN A 8 -12.02 -16.49 -4.50
C GLN A 8 -13.11 -16.15 -5.54
N GLY A 9 -13.55 -14.88 -5.63
CA GLY A 9 -14.54 -14.43 -6.60
C GLY A 9 -13.98 -13.94 -7.94
N LEU A 10 -12.65 -13.99 -8.13
CA LEU A 10 -11.98 -13.51 -9.33
C LEU A 10 -11.72 -14.63 -10.34
N THR A 11 -11.85 -14.33 -11.62
CA THR A 11 -11.44 -15.23 -12.71
C THR A 11 -9.92 -15.30 -12.83
N SER A 12 -9.39 -16.29 -13.56
CA SER A 12 -7.95 -16.40 -13.81
C SER A 12 -7.37 -15.15 -14.50
N GLU A 13 -8.12 -14.53 -15.41
CA GLU A 13 -7.74 -13.27 -16.07
C GLU A 13 -7.68 -12.10 -15.06
N GLU A 14 -8.69 -11.98 -14.21
CA GLU A 14 -8.76 -10.95 -13.17
C GLU A 14 -7.63 -11.11 -12.14
N LEU A 15 -7.28 -12.35 -11.79
CA LEU A 15 -6.13 -12.64 -10.91
C LEU A 15 -4.79 -12.30 -11.56
N GLN A 16 -4.63 -12.53 -12.86
CA GLN A 16 -3.42 -12.12 -13.59
C GLN A 16 -3.31 -10.60 -13.64
N MET A 17 -4.40 -9.89 -13.92
CA MET A 17 -4.45 -8.43 -13.89
C MET A 17 -4.10 -7.89 -12.49
N LEU A 18 -4.73 -8.43 -11.44
CA LEU A 18 -4.41 -8.10 -10.05
C LEU A 18 -2.92 -8.28 -9.76
N ASN A 19 -2.35 -9.44 -10.10
CA ASN A 19 -0.92 -9.70 -9.87
C ASN A 19 -0.03 -8.72 -10.64
N SER A 20 -0.36 -8.39 -11.89
CA SER A 20 0.42 -7.41 -12.67
C SER A 20 0.37 -6.01 -12.09
N GLU A 21 -0.79 -5.54 -11.63
CA GLU A 21 -0.93 -4.24 -10.98
C GLU A 21 -0.28 -4.21 -9.60
N MET A 22 -0.38 -5.33 -8.86
CA MET A 22 0.34 -5.52 -7.61
C MET A 22 1.85 -5.41 -7.82
N MET A 23 2.41 -6.10 -8.81
CA MET A 23 3.85 -6.05 -9.10
C MET A 23 4.34 -4.64 -9.43
N LYS A 24 3.51 -3.80 -10.05
CA LYS A 24 3.87 -2.39 -10.34
C LYS A 24 3.81 -1.49 -9.11
N LYS A 25 2.79 -1.67 -8.26
CA LYS A 25 2.51 -0.78 -7.12
C LYS A 25 3.15 -1.25 -5.80
N HIS A 26 3.62 -2.49 -5.74
CA HIS A 26 4.20 -3.09 -4.55
C HIS A 26 5.33 -2.23 -3.97
N LYS A 27 5.29 -2.00 -2.66
CA LYS A 27 6.32 -1.28 -1.92
C LYS A 27 7.31 -2.27 -1.33
N SER A 28 8.58 -2.07 -1.63
CA SER A 28 9.66 -2.91 -1.12
C SER A 28 10.03 -2.55 0.31
N THR A 29 10.03 -3.56 1.19
CA THR A 29 10.49 -3.43 2.56
C THR A 29 11.96 -2.98 2.62
N GLY A 30 12.81 -3.54 1.75
CA GLY A 30 14.23 -3.18 1.70
C GLY A 30 14.46 -1.72 1.31
N ILE A 31 13.73 -1.21 0.31
CA ILE A 31 13.79 0.20 -0.09
C ILE A 31 13.31 1.11 1.04
N THR A 32 12.26 0.69 1.76
CA THR A 32 11.72 1.43 2.91
C THR A 32 12.76 1.53 4.04
N TRP A 33 13.48 0.45 4.34
CA TRP A 33 14.58 0.45 5.30
C TRP A 33 15.75 1.32 4.88
N LEU A 34 16.11 1.29 3.59
CA LEU A 34 17.16 2.15 3.04
C LEU A 34 16.78 3.63 3.19
N LEU A 35 15.54 3.98 2.83
CA LEU A 35 14.99 5.32 3.02
C LEU A 35 14.99 5.69 4.50
N TRP A 36 14.60 4.80 5.41
CA TRP A 36 14.63 5.07 6.84
C TRP A 36 16.05 5.36 7.34
N PHE A 37 17.07 4.64 6.86
CA PHE A 37 18.46 4.90 7.24
C PHE A 37 18.94 6.28 6.80
N PHE A 38 18.68 6.67 5.55
CA PHE A 38 19.12 7.97 5.02
C PHE A 38 18.25 9.15 5.46
N THR A 39 16.95 8.93 5.66
CA THR A 39 15.95 9.99 5.93
C THR A 39 15.30 9.84 7.30
N GLY A 40 15.89 9.07 8.22
CA GLY A 40 15.30 8.73 9.52
C GLY A 40 14.92 9.94 10.34
N GLY A 41 15.71 11.02 10.30
CA GLY A 41 15.38 12.28 10.98
C GLY A 41 14.31 13.13 10.29
N VAL A 42 14.02 12.90 9.02
CA VAL A 42 13.10 13.73 8.20
C VAL A 42 11.80 12.98 7.89
N GLY A 43 11.78 11.65 8.04
CA GLY A 43 10.60 10.81 7.79
C GLY A 43 10.36 10.46 6.32
N GLY A 44 11.39 10.49 5.47
CA GLY A 44 11.28 10.19 4.02
C GLY A 44 10.66 8.82 3.71
N HIS A 45 10.93 7.82 4.54
CA HIS A 45 10.32 6.50 4.44
C HIS A 45 8.78 6.51 4.57
N ARG A 46 8.19 7.45 5.32
CA ARG A 46 6.73 7.62 5.45
C ARG A 46 6.12 8.24 4.20
N PHE A 47 6.83 9.14 3.54
CA PHE A 47 6.41 9.68 2.24
C PHE A 47 6.39 8.59 1.15
N TYR A 48 7.39 7.70 1.14
CA TYR A 48 7.42 6.57 0.19
C TYR A 48 6.24 5.62 0.33
N LEU A 49 5.78 5.40 1.56
CA LEU A 49 4.59 4.60 1.88
C LEU A 49 3.27 5.36 1.70
N GLY A 50 3.28 6.61 1.23
CA GLY A 50 2.09 7.43 1.04
C GLY A 50 1.44 7.92 2.34
N ARG A 51 2.14 7.83 3.48
CA ARG A 51 1.66 8.26 4.80
C ARG A 51 2.02 9.72 5.08
N THR A 52 1.64 10.62 4.17
CA THR A 52 1.98 12.05 4.18
C THR A 52 1.61 12.75 5.49
N GLY A 53 0.44 12.48 6.06
CA GLY A 53 0.02 13.11 7.32
C GLY A 53 0.99 12.84 8.48
N THR A 54 1.38 11.58 8.66
CA THR A 54 2.36 11.24 9.72
C THR A 54 3.77 11.70 9.39
N ALA A 55 4.13 11.79 8.11
CA ALA A 55 5.41 12.32 7.68
C ALA A 55 5.53 13.82 7.97
N VAL A 56 4.46 14.59 7.72
CA VAL A 56 4.37 16.01 8.08
C VAL A 56 4.40 16.20 9.60
N ALA A 57 3.69 15.37 10.37
CA ALA A 57 3.78 15.41 11.84
C ALA A 57 5.23 15.20 12.32
N MET A 58 5.95 14.27 11.72
CA MET A 58 7.35 14.00 12.04
C MET A 58 8.27 15.19 11.70
N LEU A 59 8.04 15.86 10.57
CA LEU A 59 8.73 17.11 10.20
C LEU A 59 8.43 18.26 11.15
N LEU A 60 7.17 18.44 11.55
CA LEU A 60 6.77 19.48 12.51
C LEU A 60 7.42 19.24 13.88
N THR A 61 7.68 17.99 14.25
CA THR A 61 8.44 17.63 15.46
C THR A 61 9.97 17.66 15.27
N LEU A 62 10.48 18.17 14.14
CA LEU A 62 11.91 18.17 13.77
C LEU A 62 12.57 16.77 13.87
N GLY A 63 11.84 15.72 13.50
CA GLY A 63 12.32 14.34 13.58
C GLY A 63 12.35 13.75 14.99
N GLY A 64 11.87 14.50 16.00
CA GLY A 64 11.83 14.13 17.42
C GLY A 64 13.10 13.45 17.92
N LEU A 65 14.27 14.08 17.70
CA LEU A 65 15.57 13.71 18.28
C LEU A 65 15.94 12.21 18.15
N GLY A 66 15.45 11.51 17.13
CA GLY A 66 15.70 10.08 16.92
C GLY A 66 14.74 9.12 17.64
N ILE A 67 13.83 9.63 18.48
CA ILE A 67 12.78 8.83 19.13
C ILE A 67 11.81 8.27 18.08
N TRP A 68 11.42 9.10 17.10
CA TRP A 68 10.60 8.63 15.97
C TRP A 68 11.28 7.51 15.20
N SER A 69 12.57 7.68 14.86
CA SER A 69 13.35 6.66 14.17
C SER A 69 13.37 5.34 14.95
N PHE A 70 13.48 5.39 16.27
CA PHE A 70 13.46 4.20 17.13
C PHE A 70 12.10 3.48 17.11
N ILE A 71 11.00 4.23 17.19
CA ILE A 71 9.64 3.68 17.09
C ILE A 71 9.41 3.07 15.69
N ASP A 72 9.97 3.70 14.65
CA ASP A 72 9.87 3.24 13.27
C ASP A 72 10.54 1.88 13.03
N LEU A 73 11.56 1.50 13.79
CA LEU A 73 12.19 0.16 13.70
C LEU A 73 11.17 -0.97 13.82
N PHE A 74 10.19 -0.82 14.71
CA PHE A 74 9.14 -1.80 14.94
C PHE A 74 7.96 -1.61 13.99
N LEU A 75 7.67 -0.37 13.59
CA LEU A 75 6.51 -0.03 12.76
C LEU A 75 6.74 -0.27 11.28
N ILE A 76 7.95 -0.14 10.74
CA ILE A 76 8.21 -0.21 9.28
C ILE A 76 7.65 -1.48 8.66
N ASN A 77 7.89 -2.64 9.26
CA ASN A 77 7.39 -3.91 8.74
C ASN A 77 5.85 -3.93 8.70
N SER A 78 5.21 -3.41 9.75
CA SER A 78 3.75 -3.28 9.81
C SER A 78 3.24 -2.28 8.77
N MET A 79 3.88 -1.12 8.61
CA MET A 79 3.48 -0.08 7.65
C MET A 79 3.62 -0.55 6.21
N VAL A 80 4.71 -1.24 5.86
CA VAL A 80 4.91 -1.80 4.52
C VAL A 80 3.84 -2.85 4.22
N LYS A 81 3.57 -3.75 5.17
CA LYS A 81 2.52 -4.75 5.04
C LYS A 81 1.15 -4.10 4.85
N GLU A 82 0.79 -3.16 5.71
CA GLU A 82 -0.50 -2.43 5.65
C GLU A 82 -0.66 -1.69 4.32
N THR A 83 0.41 -1.05 3.82
CA THR A 83 0.39 -0.31 2.55
C THR A 83 0.18 -1.26 1.37
N ASN A 84 0.88 -2.39 1.36
CA ASN A 84 0.74 -3.40 0.32
C ASN A 84 -0.64 -4.07 0.35
N GLU A 85 -1.18 -4.34 1.54
CA GLU A 85 -2.55 -4.86 1.70
C GLU A 85 -3.60 -3.84 1.24
N LYS A 86 -3.41 -2.55 1.49
CA LYS A 86 -4.29 -1.48 0.98
C LYS A 86 -4.30 -1.44 -0.54
N ILE A 87 -3.11 -1.42 -1.16
CA ILE A 87 -2.96 -1.44 -2.61
C ILE A 87 -3.67 -2.66 -3.22
N GLU A 88 -3.52 -3.83 -2.61
CA GLU A 88 -4.18 -5.05 -3.06
C GLU A 88 -5.71 -4.95 -3.02
N ASN A 89 -6.26 -4.46 -1.90
CA ASN A 89 -7.71 -4.28 -1.75
C ASN A 89 -8.27 -3.25 -2.74
N ASP A 90 -7.55 -2.14 -2.97
CA ASP A 90 -7.96 -1.10 -3.90
C ASP A 90 -8.02 -1.64 -5.35
N ILE A 91 -7.02 -2.42 -5.77
CA ILE A 91 -7.01 -3.05 -7.10
C ILE A 91 -8.16 -4.05 -7.24
N ILE A 92 -8.43 -4.86 -6.20
CA ILE A 92 -9.55 -5.81 -6.25
C ILE A 92 -10.89 -5.08 -6.34
N ALA A 93 -11.07 -3.99 -5.59
CA ALA A 93 -12.26 -3.17 -5.66
C ALA A 93 -12.47 -2.60 -7.08
N GLU A 94 -11.41 -2.07 -7.69
CA GLU A 94 -11.43 -1.54 -9.06
C GLU A 94 -11.82 -2.62 -10.08
N ILE A 95 -11.21 -3.81 -10.02
CA ILE A 95 -11.54 -4.94 -10.91
C ILE A 95 -13.02 -5.33 -10.78
N ARG A 96 -13.56 -5.38 -9.56
CA ARG A 96 -14.97 -5.70 -9.31
C ARG A 96 -15.92 -4.65 -9.86
N LEU A 97 -15.58 -3.37 -9.71
CA LEU A 97 -16.37 -2.27 -10.27
C LEU A 97 -16.42 -2.35 -11.80
N LEU A 98 -15.27 -2.61 -12.45
CA LEU A 98 -15.20 -2.80 -13.90
C LEU A 98 -16.00 -4.01 -14.37
N LYS A 99 -15.92 -5.13 -13.64
CA LYS A 99 -16.71 -6.34 -13.92
C LYS A 99 -18.21 -6.07 -13.83
N ASN A 100 -18.66 -5.40 -12.78
CA ASN A 100 -20.07 -5.06 -12.58
C ASN A 100 -20.55 -4.06 -13.63
N ALA A 101 -19.74 -3.06 -13.98
CA ALA A 101 -20.05 -2.11 -15.05
C ALA A 101 -20.23 -2.83 -16.39
N LYS A 102 -19.29 -3.70 -16.77
CA LYS A 102 -19.37 -4.49 -18.02
C LYS A 102 -20.62 -5.38 -18.06
N LYS A 103 -20.94 -6.04 -16.94
CA LYS A 103 -22.15 -6.87 -16.81
C LYS A 103 -23.43 -6.03 -16.99
N ASN A 104 -23.51 -4.88 -16.34
CA ASN A 104 -24.68 -4.01 -16.40
C ASN A 104 -24.86 -3.41 -17.81
N SER A 105 -23.77 -3.02 -18.47
CA SER A 105 -23.83 -2.53 -19.86
C SER A 105 -24.27 -3.60 -20.84
N ALA A 106 -23.89 -4.87 -20.63
CA ALA A 106 -24.32 -5.99 -21.49
C ALA A 106 -25.79 -6.39 -21.27
N ALA A 107 -26.35 -6.14 -20.09
CA ALA A 107 -27.75 -6.43 -19.78
C ALA A 107 -28.72 -5.31 -20.21
N ALA A 108 -28.19 -4.13 -20.56
CA ALA A 108 -28.96 -2.98 -21.01
C ALA A 108 -29.13 -2.89 -22.54
N LEU A 109 -28.53 -3.83 -23.28
CA LEU A 109 -28.66 -4.02 -24.73
C LEU A 109 -29.53 -5.25 -25.03
#